data_AF-A0A1L6XCT5-F1
#
_entry.id   AF-A0A1L6XCT5-F1
#
_cell.length_a   1.000
_cell.length_b   1.000
_cell.length_c   1.000
_cell.angle_alpha   90.00
_cell.angle_beta   90.00
_cell.angle_gamma   90.00
#
_symmetry.space_group_name_H-M   'P 1'
#
loop_
_entity.id
_entity.type
_entity.pdbx_description
1 polymer ?
#
loop_
_entity_poly.entity_id
_entity_poly.type
_entity_poly.pdbx_seq_one_letter_code
_entity_poly.pdbx_strand_id
1 'polypeptide(L)'
;MRGISEFLNLPRKIWGAIGIATISILILKPIAVKSLDGESFYAKFGIYVFILCIISWSILIVEILVYFYNYYSARREMIHKYNYVNSLEGEKLRIVRELYKDINHVKEYPHSNENIRELESNLVIGLAATTIQYNRFEYSPQNAPFPYLLQPWVIDGINNKKITL
;
A
#
# COMPACT_ATOMS: atom_id res chain seq x y z
N MET A 1 3.21 19.85 27.26
CA MET A 1 3.28 18.48 26.68
C MET A 1 3.03 18.42 25.17
N ARG A 2 2.26 19.32 24.53
CA ARG A 2 2.03 19.31 23.06
C ARG A 2 3.29 19.50 22.20
N GLY A 3 4.20 20.40 22.60
CA GLY A 3 5.40 20.71 21.81
C GLY A 3 6.40 19.54 21.64
N ILE A 4 6.47 18.60 22.59
CA ILE A 4 7.35 17.42 22.46
C ILE A 4 6.77 16.43 21.44
N SER A 5 5.45 16.29 21.39
CA SER A 5 4.78 15.43 20.40
C SER A 5 4.87 16.02 18.99
N GLU A 6 4.78 17.34 18.85
CA GLU A 6 4.98 18.02 17.55
C GLU A 6 6.42 17.90 17.06
N PHE A 7 7.39 17.95 17.97
CA PHE A 7 8.79 17.70 17.64
C PHE A 7 9.03 16.25 17.20
N LEU A 8 8.44 15.27 17.87
CA LEU A 8 8.54 13.85 17.47
C LEU A 8 7.87 13.57 16.11
N ASN A 9 6.80 14.29 15.78
CA ASN A 9 6.07 14.15 14.52
C ASN A 9 6.67 14.95 13.35
N LEU A 10 7.94 15.35 13.43
CA LEU A 10 8.61 16.06 12.34
C LEU A 10 8.65 15.22 11.04
N PRO A 11 8.54 15.87 9.86
CA PRO A 11 8.67 15.20 8.57
C PRO A 11 9.94 14.38 8.41
N ARG A 12 9.81 13.20 7.78
CA ARG A 12 10.90 12.23 7.53
C ARG A 12 12.19 12.83 6.95
N LYS A 13 12.04 13.78 6.02
CA LYS A 13 13.17 14.49 5.40
C LYS A 13 13.98 15.30 6.41
N ILE A 14 13.32 15.82 7.45
CA ILE A 14 13.93 16.64 8.50
C ILE A 14 14.68 15.75 9.50
N TRP A 15 14.09 14.63 9.94
CA TRP A 15 14.81 13.64 10.75
C TRP A 15 16.03 13.06 10.02
N GLY A 16 15.90 12.77 8.72
CA GLY A 16 17.03 12.38 7.88
C GLY A 16 18.17 13.41 7.89
N ALA A 17 17.83 14.69 7.67
CA ALA A 17 18.82 15.77 7.68
C ALA A 17 19.48 15.96 9.06
N ILE A 18 18.69 15.91 10.15
CA ILE A 18 19.21 16.00 11.52
C ILE A 18 20.15 14.83 11.80
N GLY A 19 19.74 13.59 11.50
CA GLY A 19 20.55 12.40 11.73
C GLY A 19 21.88 12.41 10.99
N ILE A 20 21.88 12.88 9.73
CA ILE A 20 23.11 13.05 8.94
C ILE A 20 23.99 14.14 9.56
N ALA A 21 23.42 15.31 9.87
CA ALA A 21 24.16 16.42 10.46
C ALA A 21 24.79 16.04 11.82
N THR A 22 24.05 15.35 12.69
CA THR A 22 24.57 14.91 13.99
C THR A 22 25.67 13.87 13.84
N ILE A 23 25.55 12.95 12.89
CA ILE A 23 26.62 11.98 12.59
C ILE A 23 27.86 12.70 12.06
N SER A 24 27.70 13.65 11.14
CA SER A 24 28.82 14.41 10.59
C SER A 24 29.58 15.17 11.69
N ILE A 25 28.87 15.79 12.63
CA ILE A 25 29.48 16.48 13.78
C ILE A 25 30.25 15.51 14.67
N LEU A 26 29.74 14.29 14.89
CA LEU A 26 30.43 13.28 15.70
C LEU A 26 31.66 12.70 14.99
N ILE A 27 31.57 12.42 13.68
CA ILE A 27 32.69 11.90 12.88
C ILE A 27 33.80 12.95 12.72
N LEU A 28 33.45 14.25 12.71
CA LEU A 28 34.41 15.35 12.58
C LEU A 28 35.20 15.65 13.87
N LYS A 29 34.81 15.06 15.02
CA LYS A 29 35.46 15.25 16.32
C LYS A 29 37.01 15.17 16.31
N PRO A 30 37.67 14.15 15.73
CA PRO A 30 39.13 14.05 15.76
C PRO A 30 39.82 15.17 14.97
N ILE A 31 39.20 15.67 13.90
CA ILE A 31 39.73 16.78 13.09
C ILE A 31 39.50 18.11 13.82
N ALA A 32 38.31 18.31 14.38
CA ALA A 32 37.96 19.53 15.09
C ALA A 32 38.77 19.73 16.39
N VAL A 33 39.07 18.66 17.11
CA VAL A 33 39.93 18.71 18.31
C VAL A 33 41.37 19.04 17.94
N LYS A 34 41.91 18.44 16.87
CA LYS A 34 43.31 18.60 16.48
C LYS A 34 43.61 19.93 15.75
N SER A 35 42.66 20.46 14.98
CA SER A 35 42.89 21.61 14.10
C SER A 35 42.22 22.91 14.55
N LEU A 36 41.20 22.86 15.42
CA LEU A 36 40.41 24.03 15.80
C LEU A 36 40.35 24.26 17.32
N ASP A 37 41.14 23.51 18.11
CA ASP A 37 41.12 23.54 19.58
C ASP A 37 39.70 23.34 20.15
N GLY A 38 38.91 22.50 19.47
CA GLY A 38 37.48 22.29 19.72
C GLY A 38 37.15 21.43 20.94
N GLU A 39 38.12 21.12 21.82
CA GLU A 39 37.92 20.24 22.97
C GLU A 39 36.82 20.72 23.90
N SER A 40 36.78 22.04 24.15
CA SER A 40 35.78 22.67 25.03
C SER A 40 34.34 22.55 24.49
N PHE A 41 34.17 22.55 23.16
CA PHE A 41 32.88 22.39 22.51
C PHE A 41 32.34 20.96 22.65
N TYR A 42 33.17 19.96 22.34
CA TYR A 42 32.77 18.55 22.46
C TYR A 42 32.60 18.11 23.92
N ALA A 43 33.36 18.68 24.86
CA ALA A 43 33.19 18.41 26.29
C ALA A 43 31.83 18.90 26.82
N LYS A 44 31.31 20.03 26.31
CA LYS A 44 30.02 20.60 26.74
C LYS A 44 28.82 20.04 25.97
N PHE A 45 28.94 19.90 24.65
CA PHE A 45 27.80 19.58 23.77
C PHE A 45 27.81 18.16 23.21
N GLY A 46 28.93 17.43 23.32
CA GLY A 46 29.10 16.13 22.68
C GLY A 46 28.06 15.09 23.12
N ILE A 47 27.69 15.07 24.40
CA ILE A 47 26.69 14.15 24.92
C ILE A 47 25.28 14.45 24.39
N TYR A 48 24.91 15.72 24.27
CA TYR A 48 23.61 16.14 23.75
C TYR A 48 23.48 15.83 22.26
N VAL A 49 24.53 16.09 21.48
CA VAL A 49 24.57 15.73 20.04
C VAL A 49 24.50 14.21 19.86
N PHE A 50 25.15 13.44 20.73
CA PHE A 50 25.09 11.99 20.70
C PHE A 50 23.69 11.44 21.00
N ILE A 51 23.01 11.97 22.02
CA ILE A 51 21.63 11.57 22.33
C ILE A 51 20.69 11.92 21.17
N LEU A 52 20.81 13.13 20.61
CA LEU A 52 20.00 13.55 19.46
C LEU A 52 20.25 12.65 18.24
N CYS A 53 21.50 12.25 18.02
CA CYS A 53 21.87 11.30 16.97
C CYS A 53 21.15 9.95 17.18
N ILE A 54 21.19 9.39 18.38
CA ILE A 54 20.51 8.11 18.68
C ILE A 54 19.02 8.21 18.39
N ILE A 55 18.35 9.25 18.89
CA ILE A 55 16.91 9.43 18.71
C ILE A 55 16.56 9.53 17.22
N SER A 56 17.31 10.34 16.47
CA SER A 56 17.09 10.50 15.04
C SER A 56 17.27 9.19 14.26
N TRP A 57 18.31 8.41 14.59
CA TRP A 57 18.58 7.14 13.93
C TRP A 57 17.56 6.06 14.31
N SER A 58 17.10 6.01 15.56
CA SER A 58 16.04 5.10 15.98
C SER A 58 14.75 5.33 15.19
N ILE A 59 14.34 6.57 14.98
CA ILE A 59 13.15 6.91 14.18
C ILE A 59 13.34 6.47 12.72
N LEU A 60 14.49 6.81 12.11
CA LEU A 60 14.79 6.43 10.72
C LEU A 60 14.80 4.91 10.52
N ILE A 61 15.37 4.14 11.46
CA ILE A 61 15.42 2.68 11.37
C ILE A 61 14.00 2.09 11.40
N VAL A 62 13.15 2.54 12.32
CA VAL A 62 11.76 2.06 12.41
C VAL A 62 11.01 2.38 11.12
N GLU A 63 11.18 3.58 10.56
CA GLU A 63 10.54 3.96 9.30
C GLU A 63 11.01 3.11 8.12
N ILE A 64 12.31 2.81 8.04
CA ILE A 64 12.87 1.92 7.01
C ILE A 64 12.24 0.52 7.14
N LEU A 65 12.14 -0.01 8.36
CA LEU A 65 11.51 -1.31 8.60
C LEU A 65 10.04 -1.33 8.19
N VAL A 66 9.27 -0.30 8.54
CA VAL A 66 7.86 -0.17 8.14
C VAL A 66 7.72 -0.05 6.63
N TYR A 67 8.60 0.72 5.97
CA TYR A 67 8.60 0.86 4.51
C TYR A 67 8.82 -0.49 3.84
N PHE A 68 9.85 -1.24 4.26
CA PHE A 68 10.11 -2.57 3.71
C PHE A 68 8.97 -3.53 4.03
N TYR A 69 8.45 -3.55 5.26
CA TYR A 69 7.33 -4.39 5.64
C TYR A 69 6.11 -4.16 4.75
N ASN A 70 5.71 -2.90 4.56
CA ASN A 70 4.57 -2.55 3.70
C ASN A 70 4.83 -2.91 2.23
N TYR A 71 6.06 -2.69 1.74
CA TYR A 71 6.44 -3.05 0.38
C TYR A 71 6.35 -4.56 0.13
N TYR A 72 6.83 -5.39 1.06
CA TYR A 72 6.75 -6.84 0.96
C TYR A 72 5.33 -7.36 1.21
N SER A 73 4.58 -6.79 2.16
CA SER A 73 3.20 -7.17 2.44
C SER A 73 2.30 -6.92 1.24
N ALA A 74 2.38 -5.73 0.63
CA ALA A 74 1.58 -5.40 -0.55
C ALA A 74 1.88 -6.34 -1.73
N ARG A 75 3.16 -6.70 -1.94
CA ARG A 75 3.53 -7.69 -2.96
C ARG A 75 2.96 -9.08 -2.65
N ARG A 76 3.04 -9.51 -1.39
CA ARG A 76 2.54 -10.81 -0.96
C ARG A 76 1.02 -10.90 -1.10
N GLU A 77 0.29 -9.86 -0.71
CA GLU A 77 -1.16 -9.77 -0.89
C GLU A 77 -1.56 -9.87 -2.36
N MET A 78 -0.83 -9.18 -3.25
CA MET A 78 -1.08 -9.29 -4.69
C MET A 78 -0.84 -10.70 -5.23
N ILE A 79 0.19 -11.40 -4.75
CA ILE A 79 0.44 -12.81 -5.12
C ILE A 79 -0.71 -13.70 -4.65
N HIS A 80 -1.18 -13.53 -3.41
CA HIS A 80 -2.34 -14.27 -2.91
C HIS A 80 -3.61 -14.02 -3.75
N LYS A 81 -3.83 -12.77 -4.16
CA LYS A 81 -4.94 -12.40 -5.06
C LYS A 81 -4.81 -13.06 -6.43
N TYR A 82 -3.62 -13.07 -7.04
CA TYR A 82 -3.39 -13.78 -8.30
C TYR A 82 -3.62 -15.29 -8.18
N ASN A 83 -3.14 -15.89 -7.09
CA ASN A 83 -3.36 -17.31 -6.82
C ASN A 83 -4.84 -17.63 -6.63
N TYR A 84 -5.61 -16.77 -5.95
CA TYR A 84 -7.06 -16.92 -5.83
C TYR A 84 -7.73 -16.94 -7.20
N VAL A 85 -7.43 -15.96 -8.07
CA VAL A 85 -8.02 -15.91 -9.42
C VAL A 85 -7.62 -17.13 -10.26
N ASN A 86 -6.37 -17.60 -10.13
CA ASN A 86 -5.89 -18.81 -10.81
C ASN A 86 -6.52 -20.10 -10.28
N SER A 87 -6.96 -20.12 -9.02
CA SER A 87 -7.68 -21.26 -8.43
C SER A 87 -9.18 -21.24 -8.72
N LEU A 88 -9.69 -20.25 -9.46
CA LEU A 88 -11.10 -20.22 -9.82
C LEU A 88 -11.42 -21.35 -10.81
N GLU A 89 -12.46 -22.12 -10.51
CA GLU A 89 -12.96 -23.19 -11.36
C GLU A 89 -14.45 -23.00 -11.67
N GLY A 90 -14.94 -23.71 -12.69
CA GLY A 90 -16.36 -23.77 -13.02
C GLY A 90 -16.96 -22.42 -13.43
N GLU A 91 -18.09 -22.06 -12.82
CA GLU A 91 -18.88 -20.88 -13.21
C GLU A 91 -18.12 -19.56 -12.95
N LYS A 92 -17.35 -19.47 -11.86
CA LYS A 92 -16.59 -18.27 -11.49
C LYS A 92 -15.54 -17.92 -12.55
N LEU A 93 -14.79 -18.91 -13.02
CA LEU A 93 -13.80 -18.73 -14.08
C LEU A 93 -14.49 -18.30 -15.39
N ARG A 94 -15.65 -18.89 -15.70
CA ARG A 94 -16.44 -18.50 -16.88
C ARG A 94 -16.86 -17.03 -16.80
N ILE A 95 -17.37 -16.57 -15.66
CA ILE A 95 -17.76 -15.18 -15.43
C ILE A 95 -16.58 -14.23 -15.67
N VAL A 96 -15.42 -14.50 -15.07
CA VAL A 96 -14.23 -13.67 -15.23
C VAL A 96 -13.76 -13.65 -16.70
N ARG A 97 -13.78 -14.80 -17.38
CA ARG A 97 -13.40 -14.91 -18.79
C ARG A 97 -14.37 -14.16 -19.71
N GLU A 98 -15.67 -14.19 -19.41
CA GLU A 98 -16.69 -13.45 -20.15
C GLU A 98 -16.54 -11.94 -19.95
N LEU A 99 -16.34 -11.48 -18.73
CA LEU A 99 -16.04 -10.08 -18.41
C LEU A 99 -14.77 -9.62 -19.14
N TYR A 100 -13.70 -10.41 -19.12
CA TYR A 100 -12.46 -10.04 -19.80
C TYR A 100 -12.60 -9.93 -21.33
N LYS A 101 -13.47 -10.74 -21.95
CA LYS A 101 -13.72 -10.71 -23.40
C LYS A 101 -14.54 -9.51 -23.87
N ASP A 102 -15.33 -8.91 -22.98
CA ASP A 102 -16.10 -7.71 -23.32
C ASP A 102 -15.14 -6.52 -23.55
N ILE A 103 -15.42 -5.69 -24.56
CA ILE A 103 -14.61 -4.51 -24.91
C ILE A 103 -14.52 -3.54 -23.73
N ASN A 104 -15.60 -3.40 -22.97
CA ASN A 104 -15.65 -2.51 -21.81
C ASN A 104 -15.31 -3.22 -20.50
N HIS A 105 -14.98 -4.51 -20.56
CA HIS A 105 -14.81 -5.40 -19.41
C HIS A 105 -15.99 -5.39 -18.42
N VAL A 106 -17.19 -5.11 -18.92
CA VAL A 106 -18.41 -4.94 -18.14
C VAL A 106 -19.45 -5.91 -18.65
N LYS A 107 -20.12 -6.61 -17.74
CA LYS A 107 -21.25 -7.47 -18.07
C LYS A 107 -22.26 -7.51 -16.94
N GLU A 108 -23.52 -7.65 -17.33
CA GLU A 108 -24.64 -7.67 -16.40
C GLU A 108 -24.85 -9.05 -15.81
N TYR A 109 -24.90 -9.12 -14.47
CA TYR A 109 -25.20 -10.34 -13.73
C TYR A 109 -26.20 -10.09 -12.61
N PRO A 110 -27.06 -11.05 -12.25
CA PRO A 110 -27.94 -10.93 -11.09
C PRO A 110 -27.12 -10.82 -9.79
N HIS A 111 -27.44 -9.84 -8.94
CA HIS A 111 -26.75 -9.70 -7.64
C HIS A 111 -27.04 -10.86 -6.66
N SER A 112 -28.11 -11.62 -6.88
CA SER A 112 -28.43 -12.83 -6.11
C SER A 112 -27.50 -14.02 -6.40
N ASN A 113 -26.67 -13.98 -7.45
CA ASN A 113 -25.76 -15.08 -7.76
C ASN A 113 -24.61 -15.13 -6.73
N GLU A 114 -24.49 -16.26 -6.04
CA GLU A 114 -23.46 -16.50 -5.01
C GLU A 114 -22.04 -16.34 -5.57
N ASN A 115 -21.80 -16.77 -6.81
CA ASN A 115 -20.50 -16.66 -7.46
C ASN A 115 -20.09 -15.20 -7.69
N ILE A 116 -21.05 -14.34 -8.00
CA ILE A 116 -20.83 -12.89 -8.17
C ILE A 116 -20.51 -12.25 -6.84
N ARG A 117 -21.25 -12.59 -5.78
CA ARG A 117 -21.02 -12.06 -4.44
C ARG A 117 -19.65 -12.46 -3.89
N GLU A 118 -19.18 -13.67 -4.18
CA GLU A 118 -17.84 -14.12 -3.78
C GLU A 118 -16.73 -13.42 -4.57
N LEU A 119 -16.91 -13.25 -5.89
CA LEU A 119 -15.96 -12.51 -6.73
C LEU A 119 -15.88 -11.02 -6.33
N GLU A 120 -17.01 -10.42 -5.93
CA GLU A 120 -17.09 -9.06 -5.41
C GLU A 120 -16.42 -8.94 -4.03
N SER A 121 -16.70 -9.87 -3.12
CA SER A 121 -16.07 -9.91 -1.79
C SER A 121 -14.55 -10.05 -1.85
N ASN A 122 -14.02 -10.73 -2.88
CA ASN A 122 -12.59 -10.87 -3.12
C ASN A 122 -12.01 -9.75 -4.00
N LEU A 123 -12.79 -8.71 -4.32
CA LEU A 123 -12.40 -7.56 -5.13
C LEU A 123 -11.86 -7.95 -6.51
N VAL A 124 -12.37 -9.05 -7.09
CA VAL A 124 -12.05 -9.45 -8.48
C VAL A 124 -12.94 -8.67 -9.45
N ILE A 125 -14.21 -8.50 -9.08
CA ILE A 125 -15.20 -7.70 -9.81
C ILE A 125 -15.72 -6.56 -8.93
N GLY A 126 -16.25 -5.52 -9.54
CA GLY A 126 -16.91 -4.41 -8.84
C GLY A 126 -18.13 -3.90 -9.59
N LEU A 127 -19.00 -3.18 -8.91
CA LEU A 127 -20.16 -2.56 -9.55
C LEU A 127 -19.71 -1.40 -10.45
N ALA A 128 -20.17 -1.39 -11.71
CA ALA A 128 -19.92 -0.31 -12.66
C ALA A 128 -20.87 0.88 -12.47
N ALA A 129 -21.98 0.68 -11.76
CA ALA A 129 -22.95 1.72 -11.45
C ALA A 129 -23.41 1.58 -9.98
N THR A 130 -23.48 2.70 -9.28
CA THR A 130 -23.99 2.79 -7.90
C THR A 130 -25.51 2.88 -7.82
N THR A 131 -26.17 3.28 -8.90
CA THR A 131 -27.63 3.36 -9.00
C THR A 131 -28.07 2.93 -10.39
N ILE A 132 -28.98 1.96 -10.45
CA ILE A 132 -29.58 1.50 -11.71
C ILE A 132 -31.09 1.46 -11.50
N GLN A 133 -31.82 2.04 -12.44
CA GLN A 133 -33.27 2.05 -12.42
C GLN A 133 -33.77 0.91 -13.30
N TYR A 134 -34.36 -0.10 -12.66
CA TYR A 134 -35.02 -1.19 -13.37
C TYR A 134 -36.53 -1.05 -13.28
N ASN A 135 -37.19 -1.38 -14.38
CA ASN A 135 -38.63 -1.52 -14.39
C ASN A 135 -39.01 -2.75 -13.56
N ARG A 136 -39.70 -2.54 -12.42
CA ARG A 136 -40.16 -3.62 -11.53
C ARG A 136 -41.12 -4.60 -12.23
N PHE A 137 -41.70 -4.21 -13.36
CA PHE A 137 -42.56 -5.07 -14.16
C PHE A 137 -41.79 -6.05 -15.07
N GLU A 138 -40.49 -5.84 -15.27
CA GLU A 138 -39.64 -6.67 -16.15
C GLU A 138 -38.70 -7.59 -15.35
N TYR A 139 -38.26 -7.16 -14.16
CA TYR A 139 -37.34 -7.95 -13.33
C TYR A 139 -37.83 -8.05 -11.89
N SER A 140 -37.82 -9.27 -11.35
CA SER A 140 -37.97 -9.49 -9.91
C SER A 140 -36.82 -8.79 -9.16
N PRO A 141 -37.07 -8.15 -7.99
CA PRO A 141 -36.04 -7.45 -7.22
C PRO A 141 -34.79 -8.30 -6.91
N GLN A 142 -34.96 -9.62 -6.86
CA GLN A 142 -33.89 -10.59 -6.57
C GLN A 142 -33.08 -10.97 -7.82
N ASN A 143 -33.62 -10.81 -9.02
CA ASN A 143 -32.97 -11.21 -10.27
C ASN A 143 -32.67 -10.02 -11.18
N ALA A 144 -32.71 -8.80 -10.66
CA ALA A 144 -32.32 -7.62 -11.40
C ALA A 144 -30.85 -7.77 -11.81
N PRO A 145 -30.52 -7.66 -13.11
CA PRO A 145 -29.12 -7.63 -13.55
C PRO A 145 -28.41 -6.41 -12.96
N PHE A 146 -27.12 -6.48 -12.70
CA PHE A 146 -26.29 -5.32 -12.35
C PHE A 146 -25.02 -5.37 -13.21
N PRO A 147 -24.56 -4.25 -13.78
CA PRO A 147 -23.33 -4.19 -14.53
C PRO A 147 -22.16 -4.34 -13.56
N TYR A 148 -21.44 -5.46 -13.68
CA TYR A 148 -20.17 -5.68 -13.00
C TYR A 148 -19.03 -5.42 -13.97
N LEU A 149 -17.95 -4.84 -13.45
CA LEU A 149 -16.70 -4.58 -14.16
C LEU A 149 -15.57 -5.42 -13.57
N LEU A 150 -14.64 -5.82 -14.42
CA LEU A 150 -13.42 -6.49 -13.97
C LEU A 150 -12.43 -5.47 -13.41
N GLN A 151 -11.93 -5.69 -12.20
CA GLN A 151 -11.02 -4.74 -11.55
C GLN A 151 -9.69 -4.61 -12.33
N PRO A 152 -9.08 -3.40 -12.42
CA PRO A 152 -7.89 -3.16 -13.25
C PRO A 152 -6.72 -4.11 -12.97
N TRP A 153 -6.51 -4.48 -11.70
CA TRP A 153 -5.42 -5.37 -11.30
C TRP A 153 -5.56 -6.80 -11.86
N VAL A 154 -6.79 -7.25 -12.15
CA VAL A 154 -7.07 -8.55 -12.77
C VAL A 154 -6.75 -8.48 -14.25
N ILE A 155 -7.17 -7.41 -14.93
CA ILE A 155 -6.86 -7.14 -16.35
C ILE A 155 -5.33 -7.11 -16.53
N ASP A 156 -4.63 -6.35 -15.69
CA ASP A 156 -3.17 -6.28 -15.69
C ASP A 156 -2.53 -7.64 -15.37
N GLY A 157 -3.14 -8.42 -14.48
CA GLY A 157 -2.70 -9.77 -14.13
C GLY A 157 -2.78 -10.72 -15.33
N ILE A 158 -3.87 -10.66 -16.10
CA ILE A 158 -4.07 -11.46 -17.31
C ILE A 158 -3.10 -11.02 -18.41
N ASN A 159 -3.01 -9.72 -18.68
CA ASN A 159 -2.12 -9.15 -19.70
C ASN A 159 -0.64 -9.49 -19.44
N ASN A 160 -0.22 -9.46 -18.17
CA ASN A 160 1.14 -9.81 -17.76
C ASN A 160 1.38 -11.32 -17.55
N LYS A 161 0.45 -12.20 -17.97
CA LYS A 161 0.54 -13.66 -17.81
C LYS A 161 0.73 -14.14 -16.37
N LYS A 162 0.30 -13.34 -15.38
CA LYS A 162 0.27 -13.73 -13.96
C LYS A 162 -1.02 -14.48 -13.61
N ILE A 163 -2.08 -14.24 -14.38
CA ILE A 163 -3.36 -14.93 -14.28
C ILE A 163 -3.58 -15.76 -15.56
N THR A 164 -3.94 -17.03 -15.41
CA THR A 164 -4.26 -17.95 -16.51
C THR A 164 -5.77 -18.14 -16.57
N LEU A 165 -6.39 -17.75 -17.69
CA LEU A 165 -7.82 -17.89 -17.96
C LEU A 165 -8.16 -19.12 -18.80
#